data_AF-A0A9D0LNR2-F1
#
_entry.id   AF-A0A9D0LNR2-F1
#
_cell.length_a   1.000
_cell.length_b   1.000
_cell.length_c   1.000
_cell.angle_alpha   90.00
_cell.angle_beta   90.00
_cell.angle_gamma   90.00
#
_symmetry.space_group_name_H-M   'P 1'
#
loop_
_entity.id
_entity.type
_entity.pdbx_description
1 polymer ?
#
loop_
_entity_poly.entity_id
_entity_poly.type
_entity_poly.pdbx_seq_one_letter_code
_entity_poly.pdbx_strand_id
1 'polypeptide(L)'
;QVTAWAILGGMPAYLRQFSDRRPIMVNIRERILEPSSFLYYEPRFLVYAELREPRTSLAILEALATGHHRPSDIARVTGLERGLVSRTLSTLRDLHLVEREVPVTEPYPHKSRKGRYRISDAFLRFWFRFVWPFQDRLDVGETAAAEEALREQLPAFVGHAFERLSQEWLRHQGAAGRLPFEPDRIGEWWDRQGQVDVVALNWAERVILLGEAKWLNRPVGLEVLESLKRRGNRAVPDPSWTVHYILFSRSGFTTELRRRAESERLMLVSLEEMVT
;
A
#
# COMPACT_ATOMS: atom_id res chain seq x y z
N GLN A 1 -6.01 -13.01 -9.20
CA GLN A 1 -6.47 -12.89 -7.80
C GLN A 1 -5.82 -11.71 -7.07
N VAL A 2 -4.51 -11.68 -6.78
CA VAL A 2 -3.88 -10.54 -6.05
C VAL A 2 -4.09 -9.18 -6.74
N THR A 3 -3.96 -9.08 -8.07
CA THR A 3 -4.23 -7.82 -8.78
C THR A 3 -5.68 -7.37 -8.63
N ALA A 4 -6.65 -8.29 -8.69
CA ALA A 4 -8.05 -7.95 -8.49
C ALA A 4 -8.31 -7.51 -7.04
N TRP A 5 -7.72 -8.19 -6.06
CA TRP A 5 -7.77 -7.77 -4.66
C TRP A 5 -7.10 -6.41 -4.42
N ALA A 6 -5.97 -6.13 -5.07
CA ALA A 6 -5.30 -4.84 -4.98
C ALA A 6 -6.17 -3.67 -5.51
N ILE A 7 -7.01 -3.96 -6.51
CA ILE A 7 -7.94 -3.00 -7.13
C ILE A 7 -9.21 -2.88 -6.28
N LEU A 8 -9.86 -3.99 -5.94
CA LEU A 8 -11.22 -4.04 -5.39
C LEU A 8 -11.25 -4.12 -3.86
N GLY A 9 -10.12 -4.41 -3.23
CA GLY A 9 -10.04 -4.70 -1.81
C GLY A 9 -10.72 -6.02 -1.43
N GLY A 10 -11.22 -6.07 -0.19
CA GLY A 10 -11.90 -7.23 0.37
C GLY A 10 -13.43 -7.20 0.24
N MET A 11 -14.01 -6.15 -0.34
CA MET A 11 -15.47 -5.97 -0.38
C MET A 11 -16.14 -7.01 -1.30
N PRO A 12 -16.97 -7.93 -0.77
CA PRO A 12 -17.53 -9.02 -1.58
C PRO A 12 -18.37 -8.52 -2.77
N ALA A 13 -19.08 -7.41 -2.61
CA ALA A 13 -19.87 -6.81 -3.68
C ALA A 13 -19.01 -6.36 -4.88
N TYR A 14 -17.80 -5.85 -4.62
CA TYR A 14 -16.86 -5.40 -5.65
C TYR A 14 -16.18 -6.60 -6.31
N LEU A 15 -15.70 -7.55 -5.49
CA LEU A 15 -15.05 -8.78 -5.97
C LEU A 15 -15.95 -9.57 -6.93
N ARG A 16 -17.26 -9.64 -6.66
CA ARG A 16 -18.24 -10.31 -7.53
C ARG A 16 -18.42 -9.67 -8.90
N GLN A 17 -17.99 -8.43 -9.11
CA GLN A 17 -18.06 -7.78 -10.43
C GLN A 17 -17.01 -8.34 -11.40
N PHE A 18 -15.88 -8.80 -10.88
CA PHE A 18 -14.78 -9.33 -11.68
C PHE A 18 -14.96 -10.83 -11.93
N SER A 19 -14.63 -11.24 -13.15
CA SER A 19 -14.56 -12.66 -13.50
C SER A 19 -13.12 -13.11 -13.62
N ASP A 20 -12.74 -14.15 -12.88
CA ASP A 20 -11.42 -14.78 -12.94
C ASP A 20 -11.12 -15.44 -14.29
N ARG A 21 -12.15 -15.63 -15.13
CA ARG A 21 -12.02 -16.20 -16.48
C ARG A 21 -11.63 -15.17 -17.54
N ARG A 22 -11.48 -13.89 -17.16
CA ARG A 22 -11.21 -12.79 -18.10
C ARG A 22 -9.91 -12.08 -17.74
N PRO A 23 -9.19 -11.54 -18.75
CA PRO A 23 -8.03 -10.69 -18.49
C PRO A 23 -8.40 -9.50 -17.59
N ILE A 24 -7.47 -9.10 -16.72
CA ILE A 24 -7.70 -8.04 -15.73
C ILE A 24 -8.17 -6.74 -16.39
N MET A 25 -7.58 -6.37 -17.54
CA MET A 25 -7.94 -5.15 -18.27
C MET A 25 -9.35 -5.19 -18.84
N VAL A 26 -9.85 -6.37 -19.24
CA VAL A 26 -11.25 -6.51 -19.70
C VAL A 26 -12.21 -6.29 -18.54
N ASN A 27 -11.90 -6.86 -17.36
CA ASN A 27 -12.69 -6.58 -16.17
C ASN A 27 -12.68 -5.09 -15.80
N ILE A 28 -11.52 -4.43 -15.80
CA ILE A 28 -11.41 -3.00 -15.48
C ILE A 28 -12.23 -2.16 -16.47
N ARG A 29 -12.07 -2.39 -17.78
CA ARG A 29 -12.77 -1.62 -18.82
C ARG A 29 -14.28 -1.67 -18.63
N GLU A 30 -14.84 -2.88 -18.54
CA GLU A 30 -16.30 -3.05 -18.53
C GLU A 30 -16.94 -2.83 -17.16
N ARG A 31 -16.20 -3.04 -16.07
CA ARG A 31 -16.77 -3.00 -14.71
C ARG A 31 -16.44 -1.72 -13.95
N ILE A 32 -15.43 -0.96 -14.38
CA ILE A 32 -14.96 0.24 -13.67
C ILE A 32 -14.90 1.46 -14.60
N LEU A 33 -14.43 1.33 -15.84
CA LEU A 33 -14.29 2.50 -16.75
C LEU A 33 -15.57 2.84 -17.51
N GLU A 34 -16.52 1.91 -17.55
CA GLU A 34 -17.81 2.06 -18.21
C GLU A 34 -18.79 2.89 -17.34
N PRO A 35 -19.30 4.05 -17.79
CA PRO A 35 -20.19 4.90 -16.99
C PRO A 35 -21.48 4.21 -16.53
N SER A 36 -21.98 3.24 -17.31
CA SER A 36 -23.16 2.46 -16.94
C SER A 36 -22.88 1.38 -15.87
N SER A 37 -21.61 1.17 -15.48
CA SER A 37 -21.23 0.15 -14.52
C SER A 37 -21.37 0.61 -13.07
N PHE A 38 -21.72 -0.33 -12.19
CA PHE A 38 -21.89 -0.08 -10.75
C PHE A 38 -20.66 0.57 -10.10
N LEU A 39 -19.45 0.07 -10.39
CA LEU A 39 -18.24 0.54 -9.70
C LEU A 39 -17.77 1.92 -10.20
N TYR A 40 -18.28 2.41 -11.33
CA TYR A 40 -17.87 3.69 -11.89
C TYR A 40 -18.24 4.86 -10.95
N TYR A 41 -19.47 4.86 -10.42
CA TYR A 41 -19.96 5.93 -9.53
C TYR A 41 -19.82 5.62 -8.04
N GLU A 42 -19.51 4.38 -7.68
CA GLU A 42 -19.52 3.91 -6.29
C GLU A 42 -18.70 4.80 -5.33
N PRO A 43 -17.45 5.21 -5.64
CA PRO A 43 -16.68 6.06 -4.72
C PRO A 43 -17.24 7.47 -4.54
N ARG A 44 -17.86 8.04 -5.59
CA ARG A 44 -18.58 9.32 -5.46
C ARG A 44 -19.82 9.12 -4.60
N PHE A 45 -20.61 8.07 -4.86
CA PHE A 45 -21.81 7.80 -4.06
C PHE A 45 -21.47 7.64 -2.58
N LEU A 46 -20.46 6.83 -2.25
CA LEU A 46 -19.95 6.66 -0.89
C LEU A 46 -19.61 8.00 -0.24
N VAL A 47 -18.83 8.85 -0.92
CA VAL A 47 -18.41 10.14 -0.38
C VAL A 47 -19.60 11.09 -0.20
N TYR A 48 -20.54 11.14 -1.15
CA TYR A 48 -21.70 12.02 -1.05
C TYR A 48 -22.75 11.55 -0.04
N ALA A 49 -22.85 10.24 0.21
CA ALA A 49 -23.77 9.67 1.17
C ALA A 49 -23.28 9.84 2.62
N GLU A 50 -21.98 9.62 2.85
CA GLU A 50 -21.42 9.54 4.21
C GLU A 50 -20.87 10.88 4.73
N LEU A 51 -20.56 11.85 3.86
CA LEU A 51 -19.84 13.06 4.25
C LEU A 51 -20.66 14.34 4.08
N ARG A 52 -20.67 15.15 5.16
CA ARG A 52 -21.35 16.45 5.21
C ARG A 52 -20.78 17.48 4.22
N GLU A 53 -19.47 17.44 4.00
CA GLU A 53 -18.75 18.32 3.08
C GLU A 53 -18.05 17.49 1.99
N PRO A 54 -18.79 16.98 0.99
CA PRO A 54 -18.24 16.04 0.02
C PRO A 54 -17.14 16.66 -0.83
N ARG A 55 -17.27 17.94 -1.23
CA ARG A 55 -16.26 18.63 -2.06
C ARG A 55 -14.89 18.74 -1.37
N THR A 56 -14.86 19.13 -0.09
CA THR A 56 -13.64 19.20 0.72
C THR A 56 -12.99 17.83 0.82
N SER A 57 -13.79 16.79 1.04
CA SER A 57 -13.32 15.42 1.20
C SER A 57 -12.75 14.86 -0.10
N LEU A 58 -13.42 15.08 -1.24
CA LEU A 58 -12.94 14.69 -2.57
C LEU A 58 -11.59 15.34 -2.89
N ALA A 59 -11.44 16.66 -2.63
CA ALA A 59 -10.18 17.37 -2.87
C ALA A 59 -9.02 16.80 -2.03
N ILE A 60 -9.29 16.41 -0.78
CA ILE A 60 -8.27 15.79 0.08
C ILE A 60 -7.94 14.37 -0.39
N LEU A 61 -8.92 13.57 -0.77
CA LEU A 61 -8.71 12.22 -1.31
C LEU A 61 -7.92 12.27 -2.62
N GLU A 62 -8.23 13.21 -3.52
CA GLU A 62 -7.48 13.46 -4.74
C GLU A 62 -6.02 13.85 -4.44
N ALA A 63 -5.79 14.78 -3.50
CA ALA A 63 -4.45 15.16 -3.07
C ALA A 63 -3.65 13.96 -2.54
N LEU A 64 -4.28 13.08 -1.77
CA LEU A 64 -3.66 11.84 -1.28
C LEU A 64 -3.33 10.87 -2.41
N ALA A 65 -4.24 10.67 -3.37
CA ALA A 65 -4.05 9.77 -4.51
C ALA A 65 -2.96 10.25 -5.49
N THR A 66 -2.68 11.55 -5.50
CA THR A 66 -1.63 12.19 -6.30
C THR A 66 -0.30 12.34 -5.56
N GLY A 67 -0.19 11.82 -4.33
CA GLY A 67 1.09 11.69 -3.60
C GLY A 67 1.33 12.75 -2.50
N HIS A 68 0.33 13.58 -2.18
CA HIS A 68 0.44 14.58 -1.11
C HIS A 68 0.03 13.99 0.24
N HIS A 69 0.99 13.35 0.92
CA HIS A 69 0.71 12.58 2.15
C HIS A 69 0.80 13.37 3.46
N ARG A 70 1.22 14.64 3.44
CA ARG A 70 1.31 15.46 4.67
C ARG A 70 0.20 16.50 4.71
N PRO A 71 -0.38 16.82 5.88
CA PRO A 71 -1.40 17.87 6.00
C PRO A 71 -0.96 19.22 5.41
N SER A 72 0.32 19.56 5.52
CA SER A 72 0.89 20.78 4.93
C SER A 72 0.90 20.76 3.40
N ASP A 73 1.16 19.60 2.80
CA ASP A 73 1.19 19.44 1.36
C ASP A 73 -0.23 19.41 0.79
N ILE A 74 -1.15 18.75 1.49
CA ILE A 74 -2.59 18.72 1.17
C ILE A 74 -3.16 20.13 1.20
N ALA A 75 -2.95 20.88 2.29
CA ALA A 75 -3.41 22.28 2.38
C ALA A 75 -2.85 23.15 1.25
N ARG A 76 -1.58 22.95 0.87
CA ARG A 76 -0.93 23.71 -0.20
C ARG A 76 -1.53 23.40 -1.58
N VAL A 77 -1.75 22.13 -1.92
CA VAL A 77 -2.27 21.75 -3.25
C VAL A 77 -3.77 22.02 -3.40
N THR A 78 -4.53 21.85 -2.32
CA THR A 78 -6.00 22.06 -2.32
C THR A 78 -6.41 23.51 -2.09
N GLY A 79 -5.51 24.36 -1.57
CA GLY A 79 -5.83 25.72 -1.13
C GLY A 79 -6.67 25.80 0.14
N LEU A 80 -6.94 24.67 0.81
CA LEU A 80 -7.74 24.60 2.02
C LEU A 80 -6.97 25.07 3.26
N GLU A 81 -7.69 25.63 4.23
CA GLU A 81 -7.15 26.00 5.53
C GLU A 81 -6.69 24.75 6.31
N ARG A 82 -5.58 24.85 7.04
CA ARG A 82 -4.93 23.69 7.70
C ARG A 82 -5.81 23.02 8.76
N GLY A 83 -6.57 23.80 9.52
CA GLY A 83 -7.56 23.33 10.47
C GLY A 83 -8.69 22.56 9.78
N LEU A 84 -9.19 23.05 8.66
CA LEU A 84 -10.16 22.32 7.83
C LEU A 84 -9.60 20.99 7.30
N VAL A 85 -8.37 20.99 6.78
CA VAL A 85 -7.69 19.75 6.34
C VAL A 85 -7.56 18.76 7.50
N SER A 86 -7.15 19.23 8.68
CA SER A 86 -6.97 18.40 9.87
C SER A 86 -8.29 17.78 10.35
N ARG A 87 -9.38 18.58 10.39
CA ARG A 87 -10.71 18.09 10.76
C ARG A 87 -11.21 17.05 9.76
N THR A 88 -11.08 17.34 8.46
CA THR A 88 -11.56 16.43 7.40
C THR A 88 -10.77 15.13 7.39
N LEU A 89 -9.44 15.16 7.54
CA LEU A 89 -8.62 13.96 7.70
C LEU A 89 -9.00 13.16 8.95
N SER A 90 -9.47 13.80 10.03
CA SER A 90 -10.01 13.09 11.19
C SER A 90 -11.30 12.35 10.82
N THR A 91 -12.27 13.05 10.22
CA THR A 91 -13.52 12.44 9.77
C THR A 91 -13.29 11.26 8.82
N LEU A 92 -12.41 11.43 7.82
CA LEU A 92 -12.06 10.36 6.88
C LEU A 92 -11.38 9.17 7.57
N ARG A 93 -10.63 9.39 8.66
CA ARG A 93 -10.04 8.32 9.47
C ARG A 93 -11.09 7.58 10.28
N ASP A 94 -12.02 8.31 10.88
CA ASP A 94 -13.10 7.74 11.68
C ASP A 94 -14.02 6.86 10.81
N LEU A 95 -14.16 7.20 9.52
CA LEU A 95 -14.84 6.40 8.50
C LEU A 95 -13.96 5.30 7.87
N HIS A 96 -12.72 5.12 8.33
CA HIS A 96 -11.76 4.16 7.78
C HIS A 96 -11.44 4.33 6.27
N LEU A 97 -11.66 5.51 5.69
CA LEU A 97 -11.35 5.83 4.29
C LEU A 97 -9.89 6.26 4.10
N VAL A 98 -9.30 6.86 5.12
CA VAL A 98 -7.87 7.17 5.17
C VAL A 98 -7.26 6.67 6.46
N GLU A 99 -5.97 6.41 6.44
CA GLU A 99 -5.20 6.04 7.62
C GLU A 99 -4.02 6.99 7.82
N ARG A 100 -3.63 7.17 9.08
CA ARG A 100 -2.45 7.93 9.46
C ARG A 100 -1.37 6.98 9.90
N GLU A 101 -0.18 7.17 9.36
CA GLU A 101 0.94 6.31 9.67
C GLU A 101 2.18 7.12 10.01
N VAL A 102 3.04 6.48 10.76
CA VAL A 102 4.34 6.99 11.14
C VAL A 102 5.36 5.88 10.93
N PRO A 103 6.66 6.19 10.79
CA PRO A 103 7.68 5.15 10.75
C PRO A 103 7.50 4.21 11.95
N VAL A 104 7.52 2.90 11.71
CA VAL A 104 7.21 1.91 12.75
C VAL A 104 8.15 1.99 13.95
N THR A 105 9.35 2.56 13.75
CA THR A 105 10.37 2.77 14.78
C THR A 105 10.13 4.00 15.65
N GLU A 106 9.06 4.78 15.43
CA GLU A 106 8.70 5.88 16.32
C GLU A 106 8.15 5.35 17.65
N PRO A 107 8.82 5.52 18.81
CA PRO A 107 8.41 4.91 20.07
C PRO A 107 7.06 5.43 20.59
N TYR A 108 6.69 6.66 20.23
CA TYR A 108 5.40 7.28 20.60
C TYR A 108 4.62 7.74 19.35
N PRO A 109 3.99 6.81 18.60
CA PRO A 109 3.34 7.11 17.31
C PRO A 109 2.28 8.22 17.35
N HIS A 110 1.52 8.27 18.44
CA HIS A 110 0.45 9.25 18.65
C HIS A 110 0.98 10.68 18.84
N LYS A 111 2.24 10.84 19.28
CA LYS A 111 2.90 12.16 19.44
C LYS A 111 3.80 12.54 18.26
N SER A 112 4.06 11.60 17.35
CA SER A 112 5.02 11.81 16.26
C SER A 112 4.55 12.90 15.30
N ARG A 113 5.44 13.78 14.90
CA ARG A 113 5.19 14.80 13.85
C ARG A 113 5.50 14.29 12.44
N LYS A 114 5.97 13.05 12.30
CA LYS A 114 6.32 12.42 11.02
C LYS A 114 5.14 11.73 10.31
N GLY A 115 3.92 11.99 10.80
CA GLY A 115 2.69 11.42 10.28
C GLY A 115 2.49 11.68 8.78
N ARG A 116 2.19 10.62 8.04
CA ARG A 116 1.70 10.65 6.67
C ARG A 116 0.29 10.07 6.64
N TYR A 117 -0.50 10.51 5.67
CA TYR A 117 -1.85 10.02 5.42
C TYR A 117 -1.88 9.30 4.08
N ARG A 118 -2.64 8.21 4.01
CA ARG A 118 -2.91 7.47 2.77
C ARG A 118 -4.37 7.04 2.72
N ILE A 119 -4.89 6.79 1.52
CA ILE A 119 -6.20 6.17 1.34
C ILE A 119 -6.08 4.68 1.71
N SER A 120 -6.82 4.27 2.74
CA SER A 120 -6.82 2.89 3.24
C SER A 120 -7.64 1.97 2.34
N ASP A 121 -8.83 2.42 1.91
CA ASP A 121 -9.69 1.64 1.02
C ASP A 121 -9.02 1.41 -0.35
N ALA A 122 -8.94 0.14 -0.76
CA ALA A 122 -8.22 -0.24 -1.97
C ALA A 122 -8.90 0.25 -3.25
N PHE A 123 -10.24 0.19 -3.29
CA PHE A 123 -11.00 0.59 -4.46
C PHE A 123 -11.07 2.10 -4.60
N LEU A 124 -11.25 2.82 -3.50
CA LEU A 124 -11.16 4.27 -3.45
C LEU A 124 -9.80 4.76 -3.97
N ARG A 125 -8.71 4.13 -3.52
CA ARG A 125 -7.35 4.45 -3.98
C ARG A 125 -7.17 4.17 -5.48
N PHE A 126 -7.69 3.05 -5.99
CA PHE A 126 -7.67 2.74 -7.43
C PHE A 126 -8.44 3.78 -8.22
N TRP A 127 -9.66 4.09 -7.79
CA TRP A 127 -10.58 4.96 -8.49
C TRP A 127 -10.07 6.40 -8.61
N PHE A 128 -9.54 6.96 -7.52
CA PHE A 128 -8.93 8.30 -7.57
C PHE A 128 -7.66 8.35 -8.43
N ARG A 129 -6.98 7.21 -8.62
CA ARG A 129 -5.76 7.15 -9.45
C ARG A 129 -6.07 6.99 -10.94
N PHE A 130 -7.07 6.19 -11.29
CA PHE A 130 -7.29 5.72 -12.67
C PHE A 130 -8.63 6.09 -13.29
N VAL A 131 -9.60 6.55 -12.50
CA VAL A 131 -10.94 6.95 -12.98
C VAL A 131 -11.11 8.45 -12.84
N TRP A 132 -10.91 8.99 -11.63
CA TRP A 132 -11.10 10.41 -11.32
C TRP A 132 -10.40 11.36 -12.30
N PRO A 133 -9.11 11.17 -12.66
CA PRO A 133 -8.42 12.12 -13.54
C PRO A 133 -8.93 12.12 -14.99
N PHE A 134 -9.71 11.10 -15.37
CA PHE A 134 -10.20 10.90 -16.73
C PHE A 134 -11.73 10.94 -16.81
N GLN A 135 -12.41 11.35 -15.73
CA GLN A 135 -13.86 11.24 -15.61
C GLN A 135 -14.61 11.89 -16.79
N ASP A 136 -14.29 13.15 -17.13
CA ASP A 136 -14.94 13.87 -18.24
C ASP A 136 -14.84 13.13 -19.58
N ARG A 137 -13.71 12.44 -19.81
CA ARG A 137 -13.48 11.65 -21.02
C ARG A 137 -14.22 10.32 -20.97
N LEU A 138 -14.20 9.66 -19.81
CA LEU A 138 -14.91 8.40 -19.60
C LEU A 138 -16.43 8.58 -19.73
N ASP A 139 -16.98 9.72 -19.25
CA ASP A 139 -18.41 10.03 -19.33
C ASP A 139 -18.90 10.12 -20.80
N VAL A 140 -18.02 10.45 -21.75
CA VAL A 140 -18.33 10.44 -23.21
C VAL A 140 -17.85 9.17 -23.93
N GLY A 141 -17.42 8.16 -23.18
CA GLY A 141 -16.98 6.85 -23.70
C GLY A 141 -15.53 6.78 -24.16
N GLU A 142 -14.70 7.81 -23.91
CA GLU A 142 -13.29 7.80 -24.27
C GLU A 142 -12.42 7.14 -23.18
N THR A 143 -12.09 5.86 -23.35
CA THR A 143 -11.28 5.10 -22.37
C THR A 143 -9.77 5.12 -22.62
N ALA A 144 -9.33 5.55 -23.80
CA ALA A 144 -7.96 5.33 -24.27
C ALA A 144 -6.86 5.84 -23.31
N ALA A 145 -7.03 7.05 -22.77
CA ALA A 145 -6.04 7.63 -21.84
C ALA A 145 -6.03 6.98 -20.46
N ALA A 146 -7.21 6.61 -19.94
CA ALA A 146 -7.29 5.86 -18.68
C ALA A 146 -6.63 4.48 -18.82
N GLU A 147 -6.85 3.80 -19.95
CA GLU A 147 -6.22 2.52 -20.25
C GLU A 147 -4.71 2.61 -20.45
N GLU A 148 -4.22 3.70 -21.03
CA GLU A 148 -2.79 3.98 -21.14
C GLU A 148 -2.14 4.18 -19.77
N ALA A 149 -2.73 5.03 -18.93
CA ALA A 149 -2.27 5.21 -17.55
C ALA A 149 -2.28 3.89 -16.75
N LEU A 150 -3.31 3.07 -16.94
CA LEU A 150 -3.39 1.73 -16.33
C LEU A 150 -2.26 0.81 -16.81
N ARG A 151 -2.00 0.74 -18.12
CA ARG A 151 -0.92 -0.09 -18.67
C ARG A 151 0.45 0.30 -18.10
N GLU A 152 0.70 1.59 -17.92
CA GLU A 152 1.96 2.10 -17.39
C GLU A 152 2.12 1.92 -15.88
N GLN A 153 1.07 2.22 -15.11
CA GLN A 153 1.21 2.43 -13.67
C GLN A 153 0.59 1.31 -12.81
N LEU A 154 -0.24 0.44 -13.38
CA LEU A 154 -0.87 -0.66 -12.64
C LEU A 154 0.15 -1.61 -11.98
N PRO A 155 1.30 -1.97 -12.60
CA PRO A 155 2.30 -2.82 -11.93
C PRO A 155 2.81 -2.21 -10.62
N ALA A 156 3.11 -0.90 -10.62
CA ALA A 156 3.56 -0.19 -9.42
C ALA A 156 2.44 -0.06 -8.37
N PHE A 157 1.21 0.23 -8.81
CA PHE A 157 0.04 0.27 -7.94
C PHE A 157 -0.18 -1.07 -7.20
N VAL A 158 -0.08 -2.19 -7.92
CA VAL A 158 -0.19 -3.53 -7.33
C VAL A 158 1.02 -3.83 -6.44
N GLY A 159 2.21 -3.33 -6.77
CA GLY A 159 3.40 -3.40 -5.93
C GLY A 159 3.15 -2.85 -4.52
N HIS A 160 2.59 -1.65 -4.41
CA HIS A 160 2.25 -1.06 -3.11
C HIS A 160 1.18 -1.86 -2.35
N ALA A 161 0.20 -2.44 -3.05
CA ALA A 161 -0.76 -3.34 -2.41
C ALA A 161 -0.09 -4.64 -1.90
N PHE A 162 0.92 -5.13 -2.63
CA PHE A 162 1.70 -6.31 -2.26
C PHE A 162 2.58 -6.07 -1.03
N GLU A 163 3.12 -4.87 -0.85
CA GLU A 163 3.81 -4.46 0.39
C GLU A 163 2.88 -4.58 1.60
N ARG A 164 1.64 -4.08 1.49
CA ARG A 164 0.63 -4.22 2.57
C ARG A 164 0.26 -5.67 2.84
N LEU A 165 0.06 -6.46 1.79
CA LEU A 165 -0.21 -7.89 1.93
C LEU A 165 0.94 -8.60 2.66
N SER A 166 2.19 -8.20 2.39
CA SER A 166 3.37 -8.74 3.04
C SER A 166 3.42 -8.40 4.53
N GLN A 167 3.05 -7.17 4.91
CA GLN A 167 2.90 -6.79 6.33
C GLN A 167 1.80 -7.59 7.03
N GLU A 168 0.66 -7.81 6.36
CA GLU A 168 -0.45 -8.59 6.92
C GLU A 168 -0.08 -10.06 7.11
N TRP A 169 0.58 -10.65 6.11
CA TRP A 169 1.14 -11.99 6.24
C TRP A 169 2.09 -12.08 7.44
N LEU A 170 2.95 -11.08 7.63
CA LEU A 170 3.87 -11.04 8.76
C LEU A 170 3.13 -10.95 10.11
N ARG A 171 2.04 -10.19 10.20
CA ARG A 171 1.17 -10.17 11.41
C ARG A 171 0.60 -11.56 11.71
N HIS A 172 0.08 -12.24 10.69
CA HIS A 172 -0.45 -13.60 10.85
C HIS A 172 0.62 -14.61 11.29
N GLN A 173 1.81 -14.58 10.68
CA GLN A 173 2.90 -15.48 11.09
C GLN A 173 3.42 -15.16 12.50
N GLY A 174 3.46 -13.88 12.87
CA GLY A 174 3.83 -13.44 14.21
C GLY A 174 2.87 -13.96 15.26
N ALA A 175 1.55 -13.78 15.04
CA ALA A 175 0.51 -14.31 15.93
C ALA A 175 0.52 -15.85 16.02
N ALA A 176 1.00 -16.54 14.98
CA ALA A 176 1.16 -17.99 14.96
C ALA A 176 2.49 -18.48 15.57
N GLY A 177 3.36 -17.58 16.06
CA GLY A 177 4.66 -17.94 16.64
C GLY A 177 5.67 -18.49 15.62
N ARG A 178 5.51 -18.16 14.33
CA ARG A 178 6.34 -18.68 13.23
C ARG A 178 7.45 -17.73 12.78
N LEU A 179 7.55 -16.58 13.43
CA LEU A 179 8.63 -15.62 13.19
C LEU A 179 9.80 -15.87 14.14
N PRO A 180 11.02 -15.39 13.80
CA PRO A 180 12.19 -15.54 14.66
C PRO A 180 12.07 -14.88 16.06
N PHE A 181 11.09 -14.00 16.22
CA PHE A 181 10.73 -13.31 17.46
C PHE A 181 9.26 -12.88 17.41
N GLU A 182 8.67 -12.53 18.55
CA GLU A 182 7.31 -11.97 18.62
C GLU A 182 7.34 -10.44 18.40
N PRO A 183 6.78 -9.91 17.30
CA PRO A 183 6.86 -8.48 17.02
C PRO A 183 5.87 -7.66 17.86
N ASP A 184 6.36 -6.63 18.55
CA ASP A 184 5.50 -5.62 19.19
C ASP A 184 4.75 -4.80 18.14
N ARG A 185 5.41 -4.54 17.00
CA ARG A 185 4.92 -3.67 15.94
C ARG A 185 5.36 -4.12 14.57
N ILE A 186 4.45 -3.99 13.62
CA ILE A 186 4.67 -4.28 12.19
C ILE A 186 4.14 -3.11 11.37
N GLY A 187 4.97 -2.59 10.46
CA GLY A 187 4.59 -1.53 9.53
C GLY A 187 5.73 -1.15 8.61
N GLU A 188 5.65 0.05 8.04
CA GLU A 188 6.70 0.62 7.18
C GLU A 188 7.63 1.52 7.97
N TRP A 189 8.85 1.68 7.46
CA TRP A 189 9.76 2.72 7.92
C TRP A 189 10.10 3.67 6.79
N TRP A 190 10.23 4.97 7.08
CA TRP A 190 10.73 5.95 6.12
C TRP A 190 11.42 7.13 6.80
N ASP A 191 12.32 7.76 6.06
CA ASP A 191 12.86 9.07 6.37
C ASP A 191 12.99 9.93 5.10
N ARG A 192 13.95 10.87 5.05
CA ARG A 192 14.22 11.69 3.86
C ARG A 192 15.08 10.99 2.81
N GLN A 193 15.78 9.91 3.18
CA GLN A 193 16.79 9.24 2.36
C GLN A 193 16.36 7.83 1.94
N GLY A 194 15.34 7.24 2.57
CA GLY A 194 14.84 5.94 2.18
C GLY A 194 13.52 5.54 2.82
N GLN A 195 13.08 4.35 2.44
CA GLN A 195 11.92 3.63 2.97
C GLN A 195 12.35 2.18 3.23
N VAL A 196 11.59 1.44 4.03
CA VAL A 196 11.63 -0.01 4.12
C VAL A 196 10.18 -0.47 4.17
N ASP A 197 9.82 -1.35 3.25
CA ASP A 197 8.44 -1.68 2.92
C ASP A 197 7.77 -2.51 4.03
N VAL A 198 8.55 -3.35 4.69
CA VAL A 198 8.10 -4.21 5.79
C VAL A 198 9.13 -4.15 6.91
N VAL A 199 8.71 -3.73 8.10
CA VAL A 199 9.54 -3.71 9.29
C VAL A 199 8.74 -4.29 10.45
N ALA A 200 9.32 -5.29 11.11
CA ALA A 200 8.84 -5.82 12.38
C ALA A 200 9.90 -5.57 13.45
N LEU A 201 9.49 -5.23 14.67
CA LEU A 201 10.44 -4.98 15.75
C LEU A 201 9.87 -5.40 17.10
N ASN A 202 10.77 -5.79 18.00
CA ASN A 202 10.50 -5.97 19.42
C ASN A 202 11.52 -5.15 20.21
N TRP A 203 11.03 -4.18 20.97
CA TRP A 203 11.87 -3.21 21.69
C TRP A 203 12.57 -3.84 22.90
N ALA A 204 11.90 -4.77 23.58
CA ALA A 204 12.44 -5.41 24.77
C ALA A 204 13.61 -6.35 24.41
N GLU A 205 13.45 -7.12 23.35
CA GLU A 205 14.46 -8.05 22.84
C GLU A 205 15.52 -7.38 21.95
N ARG A 206 15.32 -6.11 21.57
CA ARG A 206 16.19 -5.36 20.65
C ARG A 206 16.43 -6.12 19.34
N VAL A 207 15.35 -6.61 18.75
CA VAL A 207 15.38 -7.35 17.48
C VAL A 207 14.50 -6.63 16.45
N ILE A 208 15.00 -6.58 15.22
CA ILE A 208 14.32 -5.95 14.08
C ILE A 208 14.43 -6.86 12.87
N LEU A 209 13.34 -6.97 12.13
CA LEU A 209 13.27 -7.62 10.84
C LEU A 209 12.98 -6.55 9.78
N LEU A 210 13.87 -6.44 8.81
CA LEU A 210 13.79 -5.49 7.70
C LEU A 210 13.39 -6.25 6.44
N GLY A 211 12.45 -5.71 5.67
CA GLY A 211 11.86 -6.42 4.56
C GLY A 211 11.53 -5.57 3.34
N GLU A 212 11.59 -6.24 2.20
CA GLU A 212 11.28 -5.68 0.88
C GLU A 212 10.27 -6.58 0.17
N ALA A 213 9.27 -5.99 -0.48
CA ALA A 213 8.32 -6.72 -1.29
C ALA A 213 8.47 -6.37 -2.78
N LYS A 214 8.54 -7.40 -3.64
CA LYS A 214 8.76 -7.22 -5.09
C LYS A 214 7.68 -7.87 -5.93
N TRP A 215 6.89 -7.02 -6.59
CA TRP A 215 5.91 -7.41 -7.60
C TRP A 215 6.52 -7.40 -9.00
N LEU A 216 7.45 -8.31 -9.25
CA LEU A 216 8.17 -8.42 -10.53
C LEU A 216 7.74 -9.67 -11.30
N ASN A 217 7.86 -9.61 -12.64
CA ASN A 217 7.67 -10.77 -13.53
C ASN A 217 8.92 -11.67 -13.63
N ARG A 218 9.93 -11.44 -12.77
CA ARG A 218 11.18 -12.20 -12.72
C ARG A 218 11.55 -12.51 -11.27
N PRO A 219 12.35 -13.57 -11.02
CA PRO A 219 12.85 -13.86 -9.69
C PRO A 219 13.64 -12.69 -9.10
N VAL A 220 13.53 -12.52 -7.78
CA VAL A 220 14.32 -11.55 -7.00
C VAL A 220 15.74 -12.09 -6.78
N GLY A 221 16.76 -11.28 -7.03
CA GLY A 221 18.16 -11.63 -6.82
C GLY A 221 18.81 -10.93 -5.62
N LEU A 222 20.11 -11.14 -5.46
CA LEU A 222 20.93 -10.56 -4.38
C LEU A 222 20.89 -9.04 -4.36
N GLU A 223 20.71 -8.38 -5.51
CA GLU A 223 20.68 -6.93 -5.62
C GLU A 223 19.62 -6.29 -4.72
N VAL A 224 18.50 -6.98 -4.51
CA VAL A 224 17.41 -6.50 -3.65
C VAL A 224 17.80 -6.63 -2.17
N LEU A 225 18.43 -7.73 -1.77
CA LEU A 225 18.94 -7.92 -0.41
C LEU A 225 19.99 -6.85 -0.07
N GLU A 226 20.97 -6.66 -0.94
CA GLU A 226 22.05 -5.71 -0.71
C GLU A 226 21.55 -4.27 -0.72
N SER A 227 20.56 -3.96 -1.56
CA SER A 227 19.84 -2.69 -1.47
C SER A 227 19.18 -2.53 -0.11
N LEU A 228 18.36 -3.50 0.32
CA LEU A 228 17.66 -3.49 1.61
C LEU A 228 18.62 -3.30 2.79
N LYS A 229 19.76 -4.01 2.83
CA LYS A 229 20.80 -3.85 3.85
C LYS A 229 21.31 -2.40 3.93
N ARG A 230 21.63 -1.79 2.78
CA ARG A 230 22.14 -0.41 2.72
C ARG A 230 21.12 0.63 3.23
N ARG A 231 19.87 0.57 2.77
CA ARG A 231 18.81 1.53 3.17
C ARG A 231 18.28 1.24 4.58
N GLY A 232 18.08 -0.03 4.89
CA GLY A 232 17.41 -0.48 6.10
C GLY A 232 18.23 -0.31 7.38
N ASN A 233 19.56 -0.21 7.29
CA ASN A 233 20.40 0.08 8.47
C ASN A 233 19.98 1.36 9.21
N ARG A 234 19.40 2.33 8.50
CA ARG A 234 18.88 3.59 9.08
C ARG A 234 17.61 3.40 9.92
N ALA A 235 16.89 2.30 9.71
CA ALA A 235 15.72 1.93 10.49
C ALA A 235 16.11 1.28 11.82
N VAL A 236 17.33 0.76 11.93
CA VAL A 236 17.82 0.10 13.15
C VAL A 236 18.09 1.16 14.23
N PRO A 237 17.44 1.10 15.40
CA PRO A 237 17.57 2.15 16.42
C PRO A 237 18.98 2.32 16.99
N ASP A 238 19.71 1.22 17.15
CA ASP A 238 21.07 1.19 17.71
C ASP A 238 21.84 -0.04 17.18
N PRO A 239 23.18 0.02 17.02
CA PRO A 239 23.99 -1.09 16.49
C PRO A 239 23.95 -2.40 17.30
N SER A 240 23.52 -2.38 18.57
CA SER A 240 23.37 -3.58 19.40
C SER A 240 22.16 -4.45 19.02
N TRP A 241 21.29 -3.97 18.14
CA TRP A 241 20.10 -4.70 17.75
C TRP A 241 20.40 -5.90 16.85
N THR A 242 19.71 -7.00 17.08
CA THR A 242 19.76 -8.16 16.19
C THR A 242 18.91 -7.87 14.95
N VAL A 243 19.52 -7.99 13.77
CA VAL A 243 18.86 -7.72 12.48
C VAL A 243 18.57 -9.02 11.75
N HIS A 244 17.30 -9.21 11.39
CA HIS A 244 16.80 -10.21 10.45
C HIS A 244 16.38 -9.53 9.14
N TYR A 245 16.36 -10.29 8.06
CA TYR A 245 15.89 -9.84 6.76
C TYR A 245 14.76 -10.73 6.27
N ILE A 246 13.83 -10.15 5.52
CA ILE A 246 12.81 -10.90 4.78
C ILE A 246 12.65 -10.33 3.37
N LEU A 247 12.50 -11.19 2.37
CA LEU A 247 12.17 -10.77 1.02
C LEU A 247 10.90 -11.45 0.57
N PHE A 248 9.96 -10.66 0.05
CA PHE A 248 8.72 -11.14 -0.56
C PHE A 248 8.81 -11.04 -2.07
N SER A 249 8.44 -12.10 -2.79
CA SER A 249 8.50 -12.11 -4.25
C SER A 249 7.28 -12.74 -4.89
N ARG A 250 6.72 -12.04 -5.89
CA ARG A 250 5.68 -12.61 -6.75
C ARG A 250 6.17 -13.80 -7.57
N SER A 251 7.39 -13.72 -8.09
CA SER A 251 7.93 -14.66 -9.08
C SER A 251 9.11 -15.49 -8.54
N GLY A 252 9.19 -15.63 -7.22
CA GLY A 252 10.23 -16.41 -6.55
C GLY A 252 11.61 -15.73 -6.51
N PHE A 253 12.65 -16.53 -6.27
CA PHE A 253 14.01 -16.07 -5.95
C PHE A 253 15.05 -16.81 -6.78
N THR A 254 16.15 -16.14 -7.10
CA THR A 254 17.29 -16.76 -7.79
C THR A 254 17.97 -17.82 -6.91
N THR A 255 18.63 -18.80 -7.54
CA THR A 255 19.37 -19.86 -6.83
C THR A 255 20.44 -19.29 -5.90
N GLU A 256 21.12 -18.21 -6.33
CA GLU A 256 22.14 -17.54 -5.54
C GLU A 256 21.58 -16.94 -4.25
N LEU A 257 20.43 -16.25 -4.34
CA LEU A 257 19.77 -15.68 -3.16
C LEU A 257 19.28 -16.76 -2.20
N ARG A 258 18.78 -17.89 -2.72
CA ARG A 258 18.39 -19.05 -1.90
C ARG A 258 19.57 -19.62 -1.11
N ARG A 259 20.73 -19.83 -1.77
CA ARG A 259 21.96 -20.25 -1.08
C ARG A 259 22.38 -19.25 -0.01
N ARG A 260 22.21 -17.94 -0.26
CA ARG A 260 22.53 -16.94 0.75
C ARG A 260 21.65 -17.05 1.98
N ALA A 261 20.37 -17.34 1.80
CA ALA A 261 19.43 -17.50 2.90
C ALA A 261 19.80 -18.65 3.87
N GLU A 262 20.56 -19.65 3.42
CA GLU A 262 21.03 -20.76 4.28
C GLU A 262 22.13 -20.35 5.28
N SER A 263 22.79 -19.20 5.04
CA SER A 263 23.96 -18.74 5.80
C SER A 263 23.77 -17.40 6.50
N GLU A 264 22.64 -16.72 6.27
CA GLU A 264 22.30 -15.44 6.88
C GLU A 264 20.90 -15.51 7.52
N ARG A 265 20.57 -14.56 8.40
CA ARG A 265 19.24 -14.41 8.99
C ARG A 265 18.24 -13.83 7.97
N LEU A 266 17.98 -14.58 6.89
CA LEU A 266 17.18 -14.15 5.76
C LEU A 266 16.03 -15.13 5.50
N MET A 267 14.80 -14.62 5.58
CA MET A 267 13.60 -15.33 5.16
C MET A 267 13.25 -14.97 3.72
N LEU A 268 12.85 -15.97 2.93
CA LEU A 268 12.38 -15.79 1.57
C LEU A 268 10.94 -16.29 1.51
N VAL A 269 10.01 -15.43 1.07
CA VAL A 269 8.58 -15.75 1.02
C VAL A 269 8.04 -15.48 -0.38
N SER A 270 7.63 -16.54 -1.06
CA SER A 270 6.96 -16.45 -2.36
C SER A 270 5.48 -16.11 -2.20
N LEU A 271 4.87 -15.57 -3.27
CA LEU A 271 3.42 -15.33 -3.26
C LEU A 271 2.61 -16.61 -2.99
N GLU A 272 3.06 -17.77 -3.46
CA GLU A 272 2.40 -19.06 -3.23
C GLU A 272 2.30 -19.38 -1.73
N GLU A 273 3.40 -19.18 -0.99
CA GLU A 273 3.44 -19.33 0.47
C GLU A 273 2.59 -18.30 1.22
N MET A 274 2.25 -17.18 0.59
CA MET A 274 1.40 -16.15 1.22
C MET A 274 -0.09 -16.43 1.10
N VAL A 275 -0.49 -17.18 0.08
CA VAL A 275 -1.91 -17.45 -0.24
C VAL A 275 -2.35 -18.86 0.13
N THR A 276 -1.45 -19.65 0.73
CA THR A 276 -1.68 -21.02 1.23
C THR A 276 -1.83 -21.01 2.74
#